data_AF-A0A1Y2GNT2-F1
#
_entry.id   AF-A0A1Y2GNT2-F1
#
_cell.length_a   1.000
_cell.length_b   1.000
_cell.length_c   1.000
_cell.angle_alpha   90.00
_cell.angle_beta   90.00
_cell.angle_gamma   90.00
#
_symmetry.space_group_name_H-M   'P 1'
#
loop_
_entity.id
_entity.type
_entity.pdbx_description
1 polymer ?
#
loop_
_entity_poly.entity_id
_entity_poly.type
_entity_poly.pdbx_seq_one_letter_code
_entity_poly.pdbx_strand_id
1 'polypeptide(L)'
;MSIKTISFALMALLPFLANPVASQGQNPINQDGCVTNYDPNFDYFTNKITVDNATLFSVHYERNYKVVVNNALKKEYVLTQCGTPVPPASQFGNETVFVNIPVKNAASTATTAVAFIEMLGMRSALKAVDTEGLISSPCLQYDLERGSILGIEDKDLAKRADQFKSVDVVFSTFGSEPGMENKTVITSEVSDPGPLHVAAP
;
A
#
# COMPACT_ATOMS: atom_id res chain seq x y z
N MET A 1 -63.86 -17.93 -51.27
CA MET A 1 -62.69 -17.03 -51.38
C MET A 1 -62.11 -16.87 -49.97
N SER A 2 -61.39 -17.88 -49.48
CA SER A 2 -59.93 -18.08 -49.56
C SER A 2 -59.16 -17.33 -48.46
N ILE A 3 -58.72 -18.11 -47.46
CA ILE A 3 -57.41 -18.11 -46.76
C ILE A 3 -57.00 -16.87 -45.95
N LYS A 4 -56.74 -17.06 -44.65
CA LYS A 4 -55.38 -16.95 -44.06
C LYS A 4 -55.36 -17.48 -42.62
N THR A 5 -54.83 -18.69 -42.48
CA THR A 5 -54.45 -19.34 -41.23
C THR A 5 -53.21 -18.65 -40.65
N ILE A 6 -53.29 -18.13 -39.43
CA ILE A 6 -52.16 -17.52 -38.71
C ILE A 6 -51.38 -18.64 -38.03
N SER A 7 -50.17 -18.89 -38.52
CA SER A 7 -49.25 -19.90 -37.98
C SER A 7 -48.65 -19.40 -36.66
N PHE A 8 -48.99 -20.04 -35.55
CA PHE A 8 -48.34 -19.83 -34.26
C PHE A 8 -47.02 -20.61 -34.24
N ALA A 9 -45.91 -19.91 -34.43
CA ALA A 9 -44.57 -20.47 -34.27
C ALA A 9 -44.32 -20.74 -32.77
N LEU A 10 -44.13 -22.02 -32.44
CA LEU A 10 -43.79 -22.53 -31.12
C LEU A 10 -42.36 -22.07 -30.75
N MET A 11 -42.25 -21.07 -29.89
CA MET A 11 -40.96 -20.56 -29.39
C MET A 11 -40.44 -21.50 -28.29
N ALA A 12 -39.47 -22.34 -28.65
CA ALA A 12 -38.82 -23.26 -27.72
C ALA A 12 -38.05 -22.48 -26.64
N LEU A 13 -38.52 -22.55 -25.38
CA LEU A 13 -37.78 -22.10 -24.20
C LEU A 13 -36.60 -23.04 -23.96
N LEU A 14 -35.39 -22.60 -24.28
CA LEU A 14 -34.15 -23.23 -23.83
C LEU A 14 -33.93 -22.91 -22.33
N PRO A 15 -33.72 -23.93 -21.47
CA PRO A 15 -33.34 -23.68 -20.09
C PRO A 15 -31.90 -23.14 -20.04
N PHE A 16 -31.75 -21.89 -19.58
CA PHE A 16 -30.45 -21.33 -19.19
C PHE A 16 -29.89 -22.19 -18.04
N LEU A 17 -28.91 -23.03 -18.34
CA LEU A 17 -28.10 -23.71 -17.33
C LEU A 17 -27.32 -22.63 -16.57
N ALA A 18 -27.82 -22.24 -15.40
CA ALA A 18 -27.10 -21.42 -14.45
C ALA A 18 -25.93 -22.26 -13.91
N ASN A 19 -24.75 -22.10 -14.51
CA ASN A 19 -23.52 -22.60 -13.90
C ASN A 19 -23.34 -21.86 -12.56
N PRO A 20 -23.17 -22.57 -11.43
CA PRO A 20 -22.76 -21.92 -10.21
C PRO A 20 -21.37 -21.34 -10.45
N VAL A 21 -21.29 -20.02 -10.52
CA VAL A 21 -20.00 -19.32 -10.39
C VAL A 21 -19.49 -19.69 -9.01
N ALA A 22 -18.45 -20.53 -8.97
CA ALA A 22 -17.70 -20.75 -7.75
C ALA A 22 -17.16 -19.38 -7.32
N SER A 23 -17.80 -18.79 -6.30
CA SER A 23 -17.27 -17.63 -5.58
C SER A 23 -15.92 -18.07 -5.04
N GLN A 24 -14.82 -17.64 -5.67
CA GLN A 24 -13.49 -17.80 -5.08
C GLN A 24 -13.55 -17.10 -3.72
N GLY A 25 -13.44 -17.89 -2.64
CA GLY A 25 -13.75 -17.45 -1.29
C GLY A 25 -12.93 -16.22 -0.92
N GLN A 26 -13.61 -15.09 -0.73
CA GLN A 26 -12.99 -13.95 -0.07
C GLN A 26 -12.79 -14.34 1.39
N ASN A 27 -11.54 -14.28 1.84
CA ASN A 27 -11.21 -14.53 3.25
C ASN A 27 -11.89 -13.45 4.12
N PRO A 28 -12.42 -13.77 5.31
CA PRO A 28 -13.13 -12.78 6.10
C PRO A 28 -12.14 -11.73 6.61
N ILE A 29 -12.37 -10.49 6.18
CA ILE A 29 -11.69 -9.26 6.60
C ILE A 29 -12.68 -8.45 7.44
N ASN A 30 -12.20 -7.85 8.54
CA ASN A 30 -13.02 -6.96 9.36
C ASN A 30 -13.12 -5.56 8.73
N GLN A 31 -13.87 -4.65 9.40
CA GLN A 31 -14.00 -3.24 9.00
C GLN A 31 -12.65 -2.51 8.95
N ASP A 32 -11.64 -3.03 9.65
CA ASP A 32 -10.30 -2.49 9.67
C ASP A 32 -9.42 -2.99 8.52
N GLY A 33 -9.90 -3.89 7.66
CA GLY A 33 -9.13 -4.50 6.60
C GLY A 33 -8.17 -5.59 7.07
N CYS A 34 -8.35 -6.09 8.30
CA CYS A 34 -7.54 -7.14 8.89
C CYS A 34 -8.21 -8.51 8.74
N VAL A 35 -7.41 -9.54 8.47
CA VAL A 35 -7.83 -10.94 8.38
C VAL A 35 -8.36 -11.40 9.73
N THR A 36 -9.54 -12.01 9.77
CA THR A 36 -10.13 -12.53 11.02
C THR A 36 -10.04 -14.05 11.16
N ASN A 37 -9.82 -14.76 10.05
CA ASN A 37 -9.64 -16.21 10.04
C ASN A 37 -8.45 -16.57 9.15
N TYR A 38 -7.29 -16.73 9.77
CA TYR A 38 -6.06 -17.03 9.05
C TYR A 38 -6.01 -18.49 8.60
N ASP A 39 -5.98 -18.69 7.28
CA ASP A 39 -5.57 -19.93 6.63
C ASP A 39 -4.11 -19.81 6.14
N PRO A 40 -3.17 -20.66 6.61
CA PRO A 40 -1.78 -20.66 6.15
C PRO A 40 -1.60 -21.10 4.70
N ASN A 41 -2.61 -21.73 4.08
CA ASN A 41 -2.56 -22.17 2.70
C ASN A 41 -3.14 -21.14 1.72
N PHE A 42 -3.68 -20.04 2.21
CA PHE A 42 -4.27 -18.99 1.37
C PHE A 42 -3.23 -17.93 0.98
N ASP A 43 -3.20 -17.53 -0.31
CA ASP A 43 -2.39 -16.40 -0.78
C ASP A 43 -3.21 -15.10 -0.63
N TYR A 44 -2.79 -14.24 0.29
CA TYR A 44 -3.47 -13.00 0.63
C TYR A 44 -3.11 -11.84 -0.31
N PHE A 45 -2.28 -12.05 -1.33
CA PHE A 45 -1.94 -11.03 -2.31
C PHE A 45 -2.55 -11.36 -3.68
N THR A 46 -3.77 -10.87 -3.91
CA THR A 46 -4.46 -11.02 -5.19
C THR A 46 -3.82 -10.22 -6.32
N ASN A 47 -3.20 -9.08 -5.98
CA ASN A 47 -2.51 -8.20 -6.91
C ASN A 47 -1.02 -8.14 -6.55
N LYS A 48 -0.18 -8.75 -7.38
CA LYS A 48 1.27 -8.71 -7.26
C LYS A 48 1.84 -7.85 -8.37
N ILE A 49 2.92 -7.13 -8.06
CA ILE A 49 3.67 -6.35 -9.05
C ILE A 49 4.89 -7.14 -9.51
N THR A 50 5.30 -6.90 -10.75
CA THR A 50 6.65 -7.21 -11.24
C THR A 50 7.46 -5.91 -11.27
N VAL A 51 8.77 -6.01 -11.04
CA VAL A 51 9.68 -4.87 -11.09
C VAL A 51 10.47 -4.98 -12.38
N ASP A 52 10.02 -4.27 -13.42
CA ASP A 52 10.58 -4.43 -14.77
C ASP A 52 11.75 -3.46 -15.02
N ASN A 53 11.62 -2.20 -14.58
CA ASN A 53 12.57 -1.14 -14.92
C ASN A 53 13.42 -0.68 -13.72
N ALA A 54 12.84 -0.65 -12.52
CA ALA A 54 13.55 -0.15 -11.35
C ALA A 54 14.66 -1.13 -10.94
N THR A 55 15.78 -0.58 -10.49
CA THR A 55 16.98 -1.35 -10.14
C THR A 55 17.28 -1.30 -8.64
N LEU A 56 16.81 -0.25 -7.97
CA LEU A 56 17.10 0.02 -6.56
C LEU A 56 16.06 -0.54 -5.60
N PHE A 57 15.02 -1.23 -6.09
CA PHE A 57 14.14 -2.01 -5.22
C PHE A 57 13.76 -3.36 -5.81
N SER A 58 13.42 -4.28 -4.92
CA SER A 58 12.81 -5.56 -5.28
C SER A 58 11.67 -5.89 -4.33
N VAL A 59 10.79 -6.81 -4.75
CA VAL A 59 9.70 -7.31 -3.91
C VAL A 59 9.61 -8.83 -4.03
N HIS A 60 9.55 -9.50 -2.89
CA HIS A 60 9.30 -10.92 -2.77
C HIS A 60 7.96 -11.15 -2.05
N TYR A 61 7.10 -12.00 -2.60
CA TYR A 61 5.80 -12.30 -2.02
C TYR A 61 5.79 -13.67 -1.37
N GLU A 62 5.37 -13.71 -0.12
CA GLU A 62 4.94 -14.92 0.56
C GLU A 62 3.40 -14.94 0.61
N ARG A 63 2.82 -15.97 1.22
CA ARG A 63 1.37 -16.11 1.29
C ARG A 63 0.70 -14.97 2.06
N ASN A 64 1.23 -14.60 3.22
CA ASN A 64 0.60 -13.61 4.12
C ASN A 64 1.46 -12.36 4.41
N TYR A 65 2.69 -12.33 3.92
CA TYR A 65 3.53 -11.12 3.96
C TYR A 65 4.31 -10.96 2.66
N LYS A 66 4.84 -9.77 2.44
CA LYS A 66 5.80 -9.52 1.36
C LYS A 66 7.01 -8.81 1.91
N VAL A 67 8.16 -9.03 1.28
CA VAL A 67 9.42 -8.38 1.62
C VAL A 67 9.73 -7.39 0.51
N VAL A 68 9.82 -6.12 0.84
CA VAL A 68 10.34 -5.08 -0.06
C VAL A 68 11.78 -4.81 0.36
N VAL A 69 12.70 -4.84 -0.60
CA VAL A 69 14.11 -4.56 -0.35
C VAL A 69 14.46 -3.29 -1.09
N ASN A 70 15.00 -2.29 -0.38
CA ASN A 70 15.72 -1.19 -0.98
C ASN A 70 17.17 -1.64 -1.22
N ASN A 71 17.48 -1.96 -2.48
CA ASN A 71 18.77 -2.52 -2.90
C ASN A 71 19.91 -1.48 -2.79
N ALA A 72 19.60 -0.18 -2.87
CA ALA A 72 20.60 0.88 -2.75
C ALA A 72 21.21 0.91 -1.34
N LEU A 73 20.36 0.70 -0.33
CA LEU A 73 20.74 0.76 1.09
C LEU A 73 20.84 -0.61 1.76
N LYS A 74 20.50 -1.68 1.03
CA LYS A 74 20.35 -3.05 1.57
C LYS A 74 19.42 -3.11 2.79
N LYS A 75 18.31 -2.36 2.71
CA LYS A 75 17.28 -2.27 3.76
C LYS A 75 16.09 -3.15 3.41
N GLU A 76 15.62 -3.92 4.39
CA GLU A 76 14.48 -4.83 4.26
C GLU A 76 13.24 -4.26 4.98
N TYR A 77 12.09 -4.39 4.33
CA TYR A 77 10.78 -4.02 4.86
C TYR A 77 9.84 -5.22 4.73
N VAL A 78 9.38 -5.76 5.86
CA VAL A 78 8.44 -6.89 5.89
C VAL A 78 7.03 -6.34 6.10
N LEU A 79 6.18 -6.48 5.09
CA LEU A 79 4.80 -6.00 5.08
C LEU A 79 3.86 -7.18 5.29
N THR A 80 3.37 -7.36 6.51
CA THR A 80 2.50 -8.48 6.92
C THR A 80 1.03 -8.09 6.83
N GLN A 81 0.19 -8.98 6.28
CA GLN A 81 -1.26 -8.79 6.30
C GLN A 81 -1.76 -8.73 7.74
N CYS A 82 -2.44 -7.64 8.10
CA CYS A 82 -3.00 -7.47 9.43
C CYS A 82 -3.91 -8.66 9.79
N GLY A 83 -3.80 -9.15 11.02
CA GLY A 83 -4.55 -10.32 11.49
C GLY A 83 -3.94 -11.67 11.08
N THR A 84 -2.77 -11.67 10.44
CA THR A 84 -2.00 -12.89 10.15
C THR A 84 -0.68 -12.93 10.94
N PRO A 85 -0.03 -14.10 11.08
CA PRO A 85 1.24 -14.21 11.82
C PRO A 85 2.37 -13.40 11.16
N VAL A 86 3.03 -12.56 11.95
CA VAL A 86 4.28 -11.89 11.56
C VAL A 86 5.41 -12.94 11.51
N PRO A 87 6.22 -12.98 10.44
CA PRO A 87 7.31 -13.95 10.36
C PRO A 87 8.39 -13.66 11.43
N PRO A 88 9.13 -14.69 11.90
CA PRO A 88 10.16 -14.51 12.92
C PRO A 88 11.26 -13.54 12.48
N ALA A 89 11.55 -12.53 13.31
CA ALA A 89 12.58 -11.53 13.01
C ALA A 89 13.98 -12.14 12.80
N SER A 90 14.26 -13.32 13.36
CA SER A 90 15.51 -14.05 13.17
C SER A 90 15.77 -14.50 11.72
N GLN A 91 14.76 -14.42 10.84
CA GLN A 91 14.89 -14.72 9.41
C GLN A 91 15.39 -13.52 8.59
N PHE A 92 15.49 -12.33 9.18
CA PHE A 92 15.78 -11.07 8.50
C PHE A 92 16.95 -10.33 9.14
N GLY A 93 17.45 -9.28 8.48
CA GLY A 93 18.51 -8.42 9.04
C GLY A 93 18.06 -7.68 10.30
N ASN A 94 19.01 -7.35 11.19
CA ASN A 94 18.74 -6.68 12.47
C ASN A 94 18.00 -5.33 12.35
N GLU A 95 18.10 -4.67 11.20
CA GLU A 95 17.51 -3.36 10.96
C GLU A 95 16.25 -3.44 10.06
N THR A 96 15.68 -4.64 9.93
CA THR A 96 14.45 -4.88 9.17
C THR A 96 13.28 -4.18 9.86
N VAL A 97 12.49 -3.48 9.06
CA VAL A 97 11.29 -2.79 9.53
C VAL A 97 10.08 -3.67 9.24
N PHE A 98 9.29 -3.95 10.27
CA PHE A 98 8.08 -4.78 10.18
C PHE A 98 6.86 -3.88 10.23
N VAL A 99 5.99 -4.01 9.22
CA VAL A 99 4.81 -3.15 9.03
C VAL A 99 3.60 -4.02 8.79
N ASN A 100 2.50 -3.73 9.49
CA ASN A 100 1.21 -4.33 9.15
C ASN A 100 0.53 -3.55 8.03
N ILE A 101 -0.03 -4.28 7.06
CA ILE A 101 -0.84 -3.72 5.98
C ILE A 101 -2.31 -4.11 6.14
N PRO A 102 -3.27 -3.24 5.76
CA PRO A 102 -3.06 -1.89 5.21
C PRO A 102 -2.60 -0.87 6.27
N VAL A 103 -1.69 0.03 5.88
CA VAL A 103 -1.24 1.15 6.73
C VAL A 103 -2.31 2.23 6.75
N LYS A 104 -2.66 2.73 7.95
CA LYS A 104 -3.69 3.76 8.12
C LYS A 104 -3.16 5.08 8.68
N ASN A 105 -2.01 5.04 9.36
CA ASN A 105 -1.37 6.22 9.91
C ASN A 105 0.07 6.28 9.40
N ALA A 106 0.26 7.00 8.30
CA ALA A 106 1.57 7.28 7.73
C ALA A 106 1.96 8.73 7.97
N ALA A 107 3.25 8.97 8.20
CA ALA A 107 3.85 10.28 8.05
C ALA A 107 4.84 10.29 6.88
N SER A 108 5.17 11.47 6.38
CA SER A 108 6.26 11.62 5.42
C SER A 108 7.13 12.83 5.74
N THR A 109 8.44 12.60 5.81
CA THR A 109 9.45 13.66 5.81
C THR A 109 9.96 13.98 4.41
N ALA A 110 9.58 13.16 3.40
CA ALA A 110 9.94 13.35 2.00
C ALA A 110 8.76 13.87 1.15
N THR A 111 8.95 14.99 0.45
CA THR A 111 7.92 15.55 -0.46
C THR A 111 7.57 14.61 -1.61
N THR A 112 8.54 13.83 -2.10
CA THR A 112 8.33 12.83 -3.17
C THR A 112 7.37 11.73 -2.74
N ALA A 113 7.55 11.20 -1.53
CA ALA A 113 6.66 10.19 -0.98
C ALA A 113 5.23 10.73 -0.78
N VAL A 114 5.06 12.00 -0.38
CA VAL A 114 3.73 12.65 -0.31
C VAL A 114 3.03 12.63 -1.68
N ALA A 115 3.74 12.98 -2.75
CA ALA A 115 3.18 12.96 -4.10
C ALA A 115 2.75 11.56 -4.53
N PHE A 116 3.57 10.53 -4.29
CA PHE A 116 3.21 9.15 -4.61
C PHE A 116 2.02 8.63 -3.80
N ILE A 117 1.92 8.97 -2.51
CA ILE A 117 0.78 8.60 -1.67
C ILE A 117 -0.52 9.20 -2.23
N GLU A 118 -0.48 10.46 -2.69
CA GLU A 118 -1.62 11.11 -3.32
C GLU A 118 -1.98 10.46 -4.66
N MET A 119 -1.00 10.18 -5.52
CA MET A 119 -1.20 9.51 -6.81
C MET A 119 -1.83 8.12 -6.66
N LEU A 120 -1.50 7.40 -5.59
CA LEU A 120 -2.09 6.10 -5.25
C LEU A 120 -3.50 6.20 -4.65
N GLY A 121 -4.04 7.42 -4.47
CA GLY A 121 -5.32 7.66 -3.83
C GLY A 121 -5.32 7.38 -2.33
N MET A 122 -4.14 7.26 -1.71
CA MET A 122 -3.95 6.85 -0.31
C MET A 122 -3.83 8.05 0.65
N ARG A 123 -4.31 9.22 0.24
CA ARG A 123 -4.28 10.47 1.02
C ARG A 123 -4.87 10.32 2.43
N SER A 124 -5.93 9.51 2.60
CA SER A 124 -6.56 9.30 3.90
C SER A 124 -5.67 8.63 4.94
N ALA A 125 -4.63 7.91 4.50
CA ALA A 125 -3.65 7.28 5.37
C ALA A 125 -2.54 8.25 5.81
N LEU A 126 -2.34 9.37 5.11
CA LEU A 126 -1.35 10.39 5.47
C LEU A 126 -1.89 11.21 6.64
N LYS A 127 -1.18 11.21 7.77
CA LYS A 127 -1.55 11.88 9.02
C LYS A 127 -0.59 12.99 9.43
N ALA A 128 0.66 12.94 8.97
CA ALA A 128 1.62 14.01 9.26
C ALA A 128 2.61 14.21 8.11
N VAL A 129 3.07 15.45 7.94
CA VAL A 129 4.07 15.83 6.94
C VAL A 129 5.06 16.83 7.52
N ASP A 130 6.33 16.65 7.21
CA ASP A 130 7.43 17.55 7.64
C ASP A 130 7.68 18.71 6.67
N THR A 131 7.04 18.64 5.50
CA THR A 131 7.33 19.52 4.36
C THR A 131 6.09 20.27 3.92
N GLU A 132 5.22 20.63 4.88
CA GLU A 132 3.93 21.28 4.63
C GLU A 132 4.05 22.52 3.74
N GLY A 133 5.09 23.34 3.95
CA GLY A 133 5.34 24.55 3.15
C GLY A 133 5.74 24.28 1.69
N LEU A 134 6.07 23.03 1.34
CA LEU A 134 6.43 22.61 -0.02
C LEU A 134 5.27 21.87 -0.72
N ILE A 135 4.15 21.65 -0.04
CA ILE A 135 2.99 20.96 -0.61
C ILE A 135 2.22 21.90 -1.53
N SER A 136 2.17 21.56 -2.81
CA SER A 136 1.45 22.30 -3.84
C SER A 136 0.06 21.74 -4.15
N SER A 137 -0.27 20.54 -3.65
CA SER A 137 -1.59 19.93 -3.85
C SER A 137 -2.67 20.69 -3.05
N PRO A 138 -3.71 21.23 -3.72
CA PRO A 138 -4.82 21.89 -3.01
C PRO A 138 -5.56 20.95 -2.06
N CYS A 139 -5.63 19.66 -2.40
CA CYS A 139 -6.29 18.65 -1.58
C CYS A 139 -5.56 18.44 -0.24
N LEU A 140 -4.24 18.39 -0.27
CA LEU A 140 -3.41 18.24 0.92
C LEU A 140 -3.33 19.54 1.73
N GLN A 141 -3.28 20.70 1.06
CA GLN A 141 -3.39 22.01 1.73
C GLN A 141 -4.70 22.12 2.51
N TYR A 142 -5.82 21.72 1.89
CA TYR A 142 -7.12 21.67 2.58
C TYR A 142 -7.12 20.71 3.79
N ASP A 143 -6.42 19.58 3.69
CA ASP A 143 -6.30 18.62 4.80
C ASP A 143 -5.42 19.14 5.96
N LEU A 144 -4.38 19.93 5.66
CA LEU A 144 -3.58 20.66 6.64
C LEU A 144 -4.39 21.75 7.34
N GLU A 145 -5.09 22.59 6.57
CA GLU A 145 -5.90 23.70 7.10
C GLU A 145 -6.98 23.23 8.08
N ARG A 146 -7.60 22.08 7.81
CA ARG A 146 -8.63 21.48 8.68
C ARG A 146 -8.06 20.54 9.75
N GLY A 147 -6.74 20.41 9.86
CA GLY A 147 -6.06 19.56 10.84
C GLY A 147 -6.26 18.06 10.67
N SER A 148 -6.65 17.60 9.48
CA SER A 148 -6.71 16.15 9.16
C SER A 148 -5.33 15.57 8.85
N ILE A 149 -4.40 16.42 8.41
CA ILE A 149 -2.96 16.16 8.36
C ILE A 149 -2.29 17.15 9.31
N LEU A 150 -1.35 16.66 10.10
CA LEU A 150 -0.54 17.45 11.01
C LEU A 150 0.75 17.91 10.33
N GLY A 151 1.05 19.19 10.45
CA GLY A 151 2.39 19.71 10.21
C GLY A 151 3.35 19.31 11.32
N ILE A 152 4.49 18.71 10.97
CA ILE A 152 5.48 18.30 11.98
C ILE A 152 6.25 19.53 12.46
N GLU A 153 6.48 19.61 13.76
CA GLU A 153 7.21 20.71 14.38
C GLU A 153 8.71 20.59 14.09
N ASP A 154 9.31 21.72 13.72
CA ASP A 154 10.73 21.80 13.37
C ASP A 154 11.60 22.32 14.52
N LYS A 155 11.04 23.12 15.43
CA LYS A 155 11.83 23.84 16.44
C LYS A 155 11.93 23.09 17.76
N ASP A 156 10.89 22.35 18.11
CA ASP A 156 10.79 21.60 19.36
C ASP A 156 10.96 20.11 19.08
N LEU A 157 12.19 19.63 19.26
CA LEU A 157 12.56 18.24 18.96
C LEU A 157 11.82 17.22 19.83
N ALA A 158 11.39 17.60 21.03
CA ALA A 158 10.61 16.72 21.89
C ALA A 158 9.19 16.53 21.33
N LYS A 159 8.55 17.63 20.92
CA LYS A 159 7.24 17.58 20.25
C LYS A 159 7.30 16.84 18.93
N ARG A 160 8.34 17.09 18.13
CA ARG A 160 8.59 16.38 16.88
C ARG A 160 8.61 14.86 17.08
N ALA A 161 9.42 14.39 18.03
CA ALA A 161 9.50 12.97 18.36
C ALA A 161 8.15 12.41 18.84
N ASP A 162 7.39 13.19 19.62
CA ASP A 162 6.05 12.80 20.07
C ASP A 162 5.04 12.72 18.92
N GLN A 163 5.11 13.61 17.93
CA GLN A 163 4.25 13.56 16.75
C GLN A 163 4.45 12.25 15.97
N PHE A 164 5.69 11.80 15.78
CA PHE A 164 5.98 10.54 15.10
C PHE A 164 5.52 9.29 15.86
N LYS A 165 5.34 9.35 17.20
CA LYS A 165 4.79 8.21 17.97
C LYS A 165 3.36 7.86 17.57
N SER A 166 2.60 8.81 17.03
CA SER A 166 1.19 8.63 16.64
C SER A 166 0.98 7.90 15.30
N VAL A 167 2.05 7.65 14.54
CA VAL A 167 1.99 7.00 13.22
C VAL A 167 2.66 5.63 13.21
N ASP A 168 2.18 4.78 12.30
CA ASP A 168 2.59 3.39 12.11
C ASP A 168 3.81 3.28 11.18
N VAL A 169 3.93 4.20 10.21
CA VAL A 169 5.00 4.22 9.20
C VAL A 169 5.41 5.66 8.94
N VAL A 170 6.72 5.88 8.71
CA VAL A 170 7.24 7.17 8.26
C VAL A 170 8.07 6.99 6.99
N PHE A 171 7.69 7.66 5.91
CA PHE A 171 8.50 7.72 4.69
C PHE A 171 9.56 8.81 4.81
N SER A 172 10.82 8.46 4.55
CA SER A 172 11.97 9.38 4.71
C SER A 172 13.02 9.13 3.63
N THR A 173 13.78 10.17 3.29
CA THR A 173 14.97 10.05 2.43
C THR A 173 16.27 10.10 3.24
N PHE A 174 16.26 10.68 4.44
CA PHE A 174 17.46 11.00 5.21
C PHE A 174 17.72 10.05 6.40
N GLY A 175 16.91 9.00 6.54
CA GLY A 175 17.03 8.01 7.61
C GLY A 175 16.00 8.19 8.72
N SER A 176 16.31 7.61 9.88
CA SER A 176 15.47 7.62 11.08
C SER A 176 15.95 8.68 12.06
N GLU A 177 15.01 9.31 12.75
CA GLU A 177 15.24 10.25 13.84
C GLU A 177 14.42 9.83 15.08
N PRO A 178 14.58 10.51 16.24
CA PRO A 178 13.85 10.17 17.46
C PRO A 178 12.33 10.09 17.23
N GLY A 179 11.72 8.97 17.61
CA GLY A 179 10.29 8.73 17.45
C GLY A 179 9.91 7.98 16.17
N MET A 180 10.86 7.75 15.24
CA MET A 180 10.66 7.03 13.98
C MET A 180 11.33 5.64 13.94
N GLU A 181 11.92 5.21 15.05
CA GLU A 181 12.67 3.96 15.14
C GLU A 181 11.78 2.76 14.81
N ASN A 182 12.32 1.81 14.04
CA ASN A 182 11.64 0.58 13.61
C ASN A 182 10.34 0.78 12.81
N LYS A 183 10.09 1.98 12.27
CA LYS A 183 8.94 2.29 11.38
C LYS A 183 9.27 3.22 10.23
N THR A 184 10.55 3.54 10.04
CA THR A 184 11.00 4.37 8.94
C THR A 184 11.17 3.54 7.67
N VAL A 185 10.48 3.91 6.61
CA VAL A 185 10.70 3.42 5.25
C VAL A 185 11.58 4.42 4.52
N ILE A 186 12.85 4.05 4.31
CA ILE A 186 13.80 4.87 3.55
C ILE A 186 13.61 4.62 2.06
N THR A 187 13.28 5.69 1.34
CA THR A 187 13.00 5.65 -0.09
C THR A 187 14.23 6.09 -0.90
N SER A 188 14.44 5.50 -2.08
CA SER A 188 15.59 5.79 -2.97
C SER A 188 15.17 5.96 -4.43
N GLU A 189 13.89 6.26 -4.63
CA GLU A 189 13.20 6.38 -5.91
C GLU A 189 13.79 7.47 -6.81
N VAL A 190 14.25 8.58 -6.23
CA VAL A 190 14.86 9.69 -6.99
C VAL A 190 16.26 9.39 -7.52
N SER A 191 16.88 8.31 -7.01
CA SER A 191 18.24 7.91 -7.38
C SER A 191 18.26 6.68 -8.28
N ASP A 192 17.10 6.08 -8.59
CA ASP A 192 17.04 4.87 -9.40
C ASP A 192 17.40 5.17 -10.87
N PRO A 193 18.51 4.62 -11.41
CA PRO A 193 18.88 4.83 -12.81
C PRO A 193 18.02 4.02 -13.78
N GLY A 194 17.23 3.07 -13.28
CA GLY A 194 16.44 2.13 -14.07
C GLY A 194 15.59 2.77 -15.18
N PRO A 195 14.81 3.82 -14.88
CA PRO A 195 14.04 4.55 -15.90
C PRO A 195 14.88 5.11 -17.06
N LEU A 196 16.16 5.41 -16.85
CA LEU A 196 17.05 5.92 -17.91
C LEU A 196 17.51 4.81 -18.86
N HIS A 197 17.61 3.57 -18.39
CA HIS A 197 18.02 2.44 -19.24
C HIS A 197 16.98 2.10 -20.30
N VAL A 198 15.71 2.46 -20.09
CA VAL A 198 14.62 2.23 -21.06
C VAL A 198 14.59 3.30 -22.16
N ALA A 199 15.25 4.44 -21.94
CA ALA A 199 15.31 5.55 -22.89
C ALA A 199 16.47 5.44 -23.90
N ALA A 200 17.38 4.47 -23.72
CA ALA A 200 18.46 4.20 -24.67
C ALA A 200 17.98 3.16 -25.71
N PRO A 201 17.95 3.50 -27.01
CA PRO A 201 17.53 2.59 -28.09
C PRO A 201 18.51 1.43 -28.33
#